data_AF-A0A952WEV8-F1
#
_entry.id   AF-A0A952WEV8-F1
#
_cell.length_a   1.000
_cell.length_b   1.000
_cell.length_c   1.000
_cell.angle_alpha   90.00
_cell.angle_beta   90.00
_cell.angle_gamma   90.00
#
_symmetry.space_group_name_H-M   'P 1'
#
loop_
_entity.id
_entity.type
_entity.pdbx_description
1 polymer ?
#
loop_
_entity_poly.entity_id
_entity_poly.type
_entity_poly.pdbx_seq_one_letter_code
_entity_poly.pdbx_strand_id
1 'polypeptide(L)' 'MEHRCARACYVILHPDRAEFIRVPYNIDATADKIRAIPALSPWLAERLYDGR' A
#
# COMPACT_ATOMS: atom_id res chain seq x y z
N MET A 1 -5.97 -14.83 -12.44
CA MET A 1 -6.48 -13.54 -11.96
C MET A 1 -5.36 -12.92 -11.14
N GLU A 2 -4.63 -11.96 -11.71
CA GLU A 2 -3.42 -11.42 -11.10
C GLU A 2 -3.78 -10.67 -9.81
N HIS A 3 -3.44 -11.26 -8.66
CA HIS A 3 -3.68 -10.64 -7.36
C HIS A 3 -2.81 -9.38 -7.25
N ARG A 4 -3.45 -8.21 -7.26
CA ARG A 4 -2.78 -6.91 -7.07
C ARG A 4 -2.12 -6.89 -5.70
N CYS A 5 -0.92 -6.33 -5.67
CA CYS A 5 -0.03 -6.49 -4.55
C CYS A 5 -0.13 -5.29 -3.62
N ALA A 6 -0.71 -5.46 -2.43
CA ALA A 6 -0.84 -4.45 -1.38
C ALA A 6 0.49 -3.99 -0.74
N ARG A 7 1.64 -4.31 -1.35
CA ARG A 7 2.96 -3.88 -0.91
C ARG A 7 3.22 -2.44 -1.30
N ALA A 8 3.94 -1.71 -0.44
CA ALA A 8 4.48 -0.41 -0.81
C ALA A 8 5.47 -0.59 -1.97
N CYS A 9 5.45 0.33 -2.93
CA CYS A 9 6.26 0.24 -4.14
C CYS A 9 7.06 1.51 -4.33
N TYR A 10 8.31 1.37 -4.76
CA TYR A 10 9.15 2.49 -5.19
C TYR A 10 10.11 2.04 -6.29
N VAL A 11 10.75 3.00 -6.95
CA VAL A 11 11.71 2.75 -8.04
C VAL A 11 13.04 3.38 -7.68
N ILE A 12 14.12 2.63 -7.87
CA ILE A 12 15.48 3.16 -7.87
C ILE A 12 15.87 3.37 -9.32
N LEU A 13 16.19 4.62 -9.69
CA LEU A 13 16.62 4.96 -11.04
C LEU A 13 18.15 4.95 -11.10
N HIS A 14 18.69 4.11 -11.99
CA HIS A 14 20.09 4.09 -12.36
C HIS A 14 20.28 4.75 -13.75
N PRO A 15 21.53 5.05 -14.17
CA PRO A 15 21.77 5.64 -15.48
C PRO A 15 21.27 4.79 -16.66
N ASP A 16 21.23 3.46 -16.52
CA ASP A 16 20.96 2.50 -17.60
C ASP A 16 19.69 1.65 -17.38
N ARG A 17 19.09 1.70 -16.18
CA ARG A 17 17.94 0.87 -15.82
C ARG A 17 17.07 1.49 -14.72
N ALA A 18 15.86 0.96 -14.62
CA ALA A 18 14.98 1.17 -13.48
C ALA A 18 14.84 -0.12 -12.68
N GLU A 19 14.99 -0.04 -11.35
CA GLU A 19 14.80 -1.16 -10.44
C GLU A 19 13.51 -0.96 -9.63
N PHE A 20 12.55 -1.88 -9.78
CA PHE A 20 11.24 -1.80 -9.16
C PHE A 20 11.22 -2.61 -7.87
N ILE A 21 11.00 -1.95 -6.74
CA ILE A 21 11.00 -2.58 -5.42
C ILE A 21 9.58 -2.64 -4.85
N ARG A 22 9.26 -3.76 -4.20
CA ARG A 22 8.00 -3.95 -3.45
C ARG A 22 8.30 -4.42 -2.03
N VAL A 23 7.87 -3.66 -1.03
CA VAL A 23 8.18 -3.90 0.39
C VAL A 23 6.91 -4.24 1.16
N PRO A 24 6.91 -5.34 1.95
CA PRO A 24 5.80 -5.64 2.87
C PRO A 24 5.77 -4.61 4.01
N TYR A 25 4.56 -4.27 4.46
CA TYR A 25 4.34 -3.45 5.65
C TYR A 25 3.13 -3.97 6.41
N ASN A 26 2.95 -3.49 7.65
CA ASN A 26 1.81 -3.89 8.46
C ASN A 26 0.55 -3.12 8.02
N ILE A 27 -0.26 -3.78 7.20
CA ILE A 27 -1.51 -3.23 6.67
C ILE A 27 -2.50 -2.96 7.81
N ASP A 28 -2.64 -3.90 8.75
CA ASP A 28 -3.57 -3.78 9.88
C ASP A 28 -3.27 -2.55 10.74
N ALA A 29 -2.00 -2.35 11.09
CA ALA A 29 -1.57 -1.19 11.86
C ALA A 29 -1.86 0.16 11.16
N THR A 30 -1.96 0.17 9.83
CA THR A 30 -2.29 1.37 9.06
C THR A 30 -3.80 1.52 8.92
N ALA A 31 -4.51 0.43 8.64
CA ALA A 31 -5.96 0.38 8.58
C ALA A 31 -6.59 0.82 9.91
N ASP A 32 -6.05 0.39 11.04
CA ASP A 32 -6.53 0.76 12.37
C ASP A 32 -6.34 2.26 12.65
N LYS A 33 -5.21 2.84 12.23
CA LYS A 33 -5.00 4.28 12.32
C LYS A 33 -6.02 5.08 11.51
N ILE A 34 -6.37 4.59 10.31
CA ILE A 34 -7.39 5.22 9.46
C ILE A 34 -8.77 5.13 10.13
N ARG A 35 -9.16 3.94 10.60
CA ARG A 35 -10.44 3.71 11.29
C ARG A 35 -10.58 4.52 12.57
N ALA A 36 -9.46 4.83 13.24
CA ALA A 36 -9.44 5.65 14.45
C ALA A 36 -9.72 7.15 14.22
N ILE A 37 -9.75 7.64 12.97
CA ILE A 37 -10.00 9.05 12.64
C ILE A 37 -11.43 9.18 12.11
N PRO A 38 -12.41 9.70 12.89
CA PRO A 38 -13.83 9.73 12.48
C PRO A 38 -14.12 10.57 11.23
N ALA A 39 -13.24 11.53 10.91
CA ALA A 39 -13.34 12.36 9.72
C ALA A 39 -12.89 11.63 8.43
N LEU A 40 -12.25 10.46 8.54
CA LEU A 40 -11.86 9.64 7.40
C LEU A 40 -12.91 8.56 7.14
N SER A 41 -13.18 8.28 5.86
CA SER A 41 -14.05 7.17 5.49
C SER A 41 -13.40 5.83 5.83
N PRO A 42 -14.10 4.89 6.51
CA PRO A 42 -13.59 3.55 6.78
C PRO A 42 -13.19 2.78 5.51
N TRP A 43 -13.78 3.12 4.37
CA TRP A 43 -13.43 2.53 3.08
C TRP A 43 -11.96 2.72 2.69
N LEU A 44 -11.31 3.79 3.17
CA LEU A 44 -9.88 4.01 2.94
C LEU A 44 -9.01 2.93 3.60
N ALA A 45 -9.45 2.40 4.75
CA ALA A 45 -8.77 1.29 5.42
C ALA A 45 -8.95 -0.01 4.65
N GLU A 46 -10.17 -0.28 4.19
CA GLU A 46 -10.48 -1.49 3.39
C GLU A 46 -9.70 -1.54 2.08
N ARG A 47 -9.49 -0.38 1.43
CA ARG A 47 -8.69 -0.30 0.20
C ARG A 47 -7.24 -0.78 0.35
N LEU A 48 -6.65 -0.70 1.54
CA LEU A 48 -5.27 -1.14 1.74
C LEU A 48 -5.11 -2.65 1.49
N TYR A 49 -6.16 -3.43 1.74
CA TYR A 49 -6.18 -4.88 1.50
C TYR A 49 -6.36 -5.22 0.01
N ASP A 50 -7.06 -4.36 -0.74
CA ASP A 50 -7.34 -4.56 -2.16
C ASP A 50 -6.12 -4.28 -3.06
N GLY A 51 -5.17 -3.45 -2.61
CA GLY A 51 -4.00 -3.06 -3.39
C GLY A 51 -4.34 -2.37 -4.73
N ARG A 52 -5.45 -1.60 -4.76
CA ARG A 52 -5.95 -0.85 -5.93
C ARG A 52 -5.41 0.56 -6.03
#